data_AF-A0A3B0WK21-F1
#
_entry.id   AF-A0A3B0WK21-F1
#
_cell.length_a   1.000
_cell.length_b   1.000
_cell.length_c   1.000
_cell.angle_alpha   90.00
_cell.angle_beta   90.00
_cell.angle_gamma   90.00
#
_symmetry.space_group_name_H-M   'P 1'
#
loop_
_entity.id
_entity.type
_entity.pdbx_description
1 polymer ?
#
loop_
_entity_poly.entity_id
_entity_poly.type
_entity_poly.pdbx_seq_one_letter_code
_entity_poly.pdbx_strand_id
1 'polypeptide(L)' 'SPERVIETAVKGMLPRNPLGREMYRKLKVYAGPQHQHAAQQPQPLELNI' A
#
# COMPACT_ATOMS: atom_id res chain seq x y z
N SER A 1 -11.99 -7.67 -6.17
CA SER A 1 -10.69 -7.61 -6.86
C SER A 1 -9.61 -8.03 -5.86
N PRO A 2 -8.53 -8.70 -6.29
CA PRO A 2 -7.51 -9.26 -5.40
C PRO A 2 -6.83 -8.21 -4.49
N GLU A 3 -6.72 -6.96 -4.94
CA GLU A 3 -6.11 -5.84 -4.21
C GLU A 3 -6.89 -5.48 -2.94
N ARG A 4 -8.22 -5.64 -2.99
CA ARG A 4 -9.11 -5.20 -1.91
C ARG A 4 -8.86 -5.93 -0.59
N VAL A 5 -8.36 -7.16 -0.64
CA VAL A 5 -8.01 -7.94 0.56
C VAL A 5 -6.86 -7.28 1.30
N ILE A 6 -5.79 -6.93 0.58
CA ILE A 6 -4.62 -6.25 1.14
C ILE A 6 -4.98 -4.84 1.61
N GLU A 7 -5.71 -4.08 0.79
CA GLU A 7 -6.15 -2.72 1.14
C GLU A 7 -6.97 -2.70 2.43
N THR A 8 -7.91 -3.65 2.59
CA THR A 8 -8.77 -3.70 3.77
C THR A 8 -7.99 -4.11 5.02
N ALA A 9 -7.07 -5.07 4.90
CA ALA A 9 -6.20 -5.48 6.01
C ALA A 9 -5.33 -4.31 6.50
N VAL A 10 -4.64 -3.61 5.58
CA VAL A 10 -3.79 -2.46 5.93
C VAL A 10 -4.62 -1.32 6.50
N LYS A 11 -5.77 -1.01 5.92
CA LYS A 11 -6.68 0.02 6.44
C LYS A 11 -7.16 -0.28 7.86
N GLY A 12 -7.39 -1.55 8.18
CA GLY A 12 -7.78 -2.00 9.53
C GLY A 12 -6.68 -1.83 10.58
N MET A 13 -5.41 -1.82 10.17
CA MET A 13 -4.25 -1.61 11.05
C MET A 13 -3.92 -0.12 11.29
N LEU A 14 -4.55 0.81 10.56
CA LEU A 14 -4.31 2.25 10.69
C LEU A 14 -5.26 2.91 11.71
N PRO A 15 -4.84 4.03 12.33
CA PRO A 15 -5.69 4.76 13.28
C PRO A 15 -6.95 5.31 12.59
N ARG A 16 -8.09 5.24 13.27
CA ARG A 16 -9.39 5.67 12.72
C ARG A 16 -9.62 7.18 12.88
N ASN A 17 -8.74 7.98 12.28
CA ASN A 17 -8.77 9.44 12.33
C ASN A 17 -8.37 10.05 10.96
N PRO A 18 -8.39 11.39 10.78
CA PRO A 18 -7.98 12.02 9.53
C PRO A 18 -6.55 11.66 9.10
N LEU A 19 -5.61 11.56 10.04
CA LEU A 19 -4.23 11.15 9.76
C LEU A 19 -4.15 9.74 9.16
N GLY A 20 -4.88 8.77 9.71
CA GLY A 20 -4.92 7.42 9.17
C GLY A 20 -5.48 7.38 7.74
N ARG A 21 -6.43 8.26 7.41
CA ARG A 21 -6.92 8.42 6.03
C ARG A 21 -5.83 8.97 5.10
N GLU A 22 -5.01 9.89 5.57
CA GLU A 22 -3.87 10.41 4.81
C GLU A 22 -2.77 9.37 4.60
N MET A 23 -2.46 8.59 5.65
CA MET A 23 -1.53 7.45 5.56
C MET A 23 -2.03 6.43 4.53
N TYR A 24 -3.31 6.06 4.58
CA TYR A 24 -3.91 5.10 3.66
C TYR A 24 -3.78 5.53 2.19
N ARG A 25 -3.88 6.85 1.89
CA ARG A 25 -3.75 7.36 0.51
C ARG A 25 -2.38 7.09 -0.13
N LYS A 26 -1.34 6.89 0.68
CA LYS A 26 0.02 6.59 0.23
C LYS A 26 0.18 5.13 -0.22
N LEU A 27 -0.69 4.22 0.25
CA LEU A 27 -0.67 2.81 -0.16
C LEU A 27 -1.12 2.68 -1.62
N LYS A 28 -0.37 1.91 -2.41
CA LYS A 28 -0.71 1.51 -3.78
C LYS A 28 -0.53 -0.01 -3.89
N VAL A 29 -1.62 -0.71 -4.21
CA VAL A 29 -1.64 -2.17 -4.37
C VAL A 29 -1.93 -2.48 -5.83
N TYR A 30 -1.17 -3.41 -6.41
CA TYR A 30 -1.33 -3.84 -7.80
C TYR A 30 -1.55 -5.36 -7.81
N ALA A 31 -2.50 -5.85 -8.63
CA ALA A 31 -2.74 -7.28 -8.78
C ALA A 31 -1.62 -8.03 -9.52
N GLY A 32 -0.89 -7.32 -10.40
CA GLY A 32 0.18 -7.87 -11.22
C GLY A 32 1.57 -7.46 -10.74
N PRO A 33 2.63 -7.99 -11.36
CA PRO A 33 4.02 -7.72 -10.98
C PRO A 33 4.52 -6.32 -11.36
N GLN A 34 3.72 -5.52 -12.05
CA GLN A 34 4.11 -4.24 -12.64
C GLN A 34 3.39 -3.08 -11.96
N HIS A 35 4.11 -1.98 -11.73
CA HIS A 35 3.57 -0.72 -11.21
C HIS A 35 3.90 0.45 -12.15
N GLN A 36 3.03 1.47 -12.21
CA GLN A 36 3.22 2.64 -13.09
C GLN A 36 4.14 3.73 -12.49
N HIS A 37 4.77 3.48 -11.34
CA HIS A 37 5.55 4.46 -10.58
C HIS A 37 7.06 4.41 -10.82
N ALA A 38 7.49 3.97 -12.00
CA ALA A 38 8.92 3.87 -12.34
C ALA A 38 9.68 5.21 -12.22
N ALA A 39 9.02 6.33 -12.52
CA ALA A 39 9.61 7.67 -12.42
C ALA A 39 10.04 8.05 -10.99
N GLN A 40 9.48 7.41 -9.95
CA GLN A 40 9.80 7.68 -8.55
C GLN A 40 11.06 6.94 -8.07
N GLN A 41 11.65 6.09 -8.91
CA GLN A 41 12.81 5.23 -8.58
C GLN A 41 12.64 4.51 -7.24
N PRO A 42 11.57 3.70 -7.06
CA PRO A 42 11.32 3.01 -5.81
C PRO A 42 12.44 2.02 -5.50
N GLN A 43 12.85 1.97 -4.24
CA GLN A 43 13.83 1.01 -3.76
C GLN A 43 13.12 -0.24 -3.23
N PRO A 44 13.59 -1.46 -3.58
CA PRO A 44 13.03 -2.69 -3.04
C PRO A 44 13.28 -2.77 -1.53
N LEU A 45 12.26 -3.20 -0.78
CA LEU A 45 12.34 -3.47 0.66
C LEU A 45 12.28 -4.97 0.89
N GLU A 46 13.37 -5.56 1.35
CA GLU A 46 13.41 -6.96 1.78
C GLU A 46 12.94 -7.08 3.24
N LEU A 47 12.04 -8.02 3.51
CA LEU A 47 11.51 -8.27 4.85
C LEU A 47 12.26 -9.46 5.46
N ASN A 48 13.08 -9.21 6.46
CA ASN A 48 13.70 -10.27 7.27
C ASN A 48 12.71 -10.67 8.36
N ILE A 49 11.94 -11.73 8.10
CA ILE A 49 11.05 -12.38 9.07
C ILE A 49 11.70 -13.62 9.65
#